data_AF-A0A378LTB4-F1
#
_entry.id   AF-A0A378LTB4-F1
#
_cell.length_a   1.000
_cell.length_b   1.000
_cell.length_c   1.000
_cell.angle_alpha   90.00
_cell.angle_beta   90.00
_cell.angle_gamma   90.00
#
_symmetry.space_group_name_H-M   'P 1'
#
loop_
_entity.id
_entity.type
_entity.pdbx_description
1 polymer ?
#
loop_
_entity_poly.entity_id
_entity_poly.type
_entity_poly.pdbx_seq_one_letter_code
_entity_poly.pdbx_strand_id
1 'polypeptide(L)'
;MANRAALRWLIKGKSRFPVIQYMLLNDTLEYLIPPQELIITDLKKDVWTILHELEQKSNGNSLEIYFKSVTLAYGRHRRDSAQFHYLISSYLRKNNLIKSNSRTAYLLKKEELRLFKSALNWLDVDCKTRGCAYVAYLWMIALKATRSRIKLVIKQIWMKRLSIIRMNQKQRMEFSEFYSLLDSSNFN
;
A
#
# COMPACT_ATOMS: atom_id res chain seq x y z
N MET A 1 -2.36 -0.06 -18.62
CA MET A 1 -1.82 0.33 -17.29
C MET A 1 -1.96 -0.86 -16.35
N ALA A 2 -1.38 -0.83 -15.14
CA ALA A 2 -1.39 -1.99 -14.24
C ALA A 2 -2.15 -1.71 -12.94
N ASN A 3 -2.93 -2.70 -12.51
CA ASN A 3 -3.55 -2.75 -11.19
C ASN A 3 -2.46 -2.97 -10.13
N ARG A 4 -2.63 -2.40 -8.95
CA ARG A 4 -1.62 -2.42 -7.88
C ARG A 4 -2.18 -3.08 -6.64
N ALA A 5 -1.65 -4.26 -6.33
CA ALA A 5 -1.90 -4.95 -5.07
C ALA A 5 -0.88 -4.50 -4.02
N ALA A 6 -1.34 -4.36 -2.78
CA ALA A 6 -0.49 -4.20 -1.61
C ALA A 6 -0.78 -5.32 -0.62
N LEU A 7 0.27 -5.96 -0.10
CA LEU A 7 0.18 -6.92 0.99
C LEU A 7 1.11 -6.53 2.13
N ARG A 8 0.65 -6.73 3.37
CA ARG A 8 1.42 -6.45 4.57
C ARG A 8 1.26 -7.58 5.56
N TRP A 9 2.37 -8.24 5.89
CA TRP A 9 2.43 -9.17 7.01
C TRP A 9 2.49 -8.41 8.32
N LEU A 10 1.57 -8.70 9.24
CA LEU A 10 1.53 -8.09 10.56
C LEU A 10 1.46 -9.17 11.64
N ILE A 11 2.50 -9.24 12.45
CA ILE A 11 2.51 -10.08 13.66
C ILE A 11 1.71 -9.34 14.73
N LYS A 12 0.65 -9.97 15.24
CA LYS A 12 -0.02 -9.55 16.47
C LYS A 12 0.71 -10.23 17.64
N GLY A 13 0.72 -9.61 18.82
CA GLY A 13 1.53 -10.06 19.98
C GLY A 13 1.37 -11.54 20.35
N LYS A 14 2.16 -12.05 21.31
CA LYS A 14 2.33 -13.50 21.59
C LYS A 14 1.05 -14.36 21.63
N SER A 15 -0.09 -13.80 22.01
CA SER A 15 -1.39 -14.49 22.15
C SER A 15 -2.35 -14.33 20.96
N ARG A 16 -1.94 -13.66 19.87
CA ARG A 16 -2.80 -13.38 18.73
C ARG A 16 -2.19 -13.93 17.45
N PHE A 17 -3.04 -14.52 16.61
CA PHE A 17 -2.63 -14.98 15.29
C PHE A 17 -2.08 -13.83 14.45
N PRO A 18 -1.04 -14.06 13.64
CA PRO A 18 -0.60 -13.08 12.66
C PRO A 18 -1.69 -12.85 11.63
N VAL A 19 -1.62 -11.70 10.96
CA VAL A 19 -2.57 -11.32 9.91
C VAL A 19 -1.85 -10.90 8.65
N ILE A 20 -2.50 -11.11 7.51
CA ILE A 20 -2.14 -10.46 6.25
C ILE A 20 -3.17 -9.37 5.98
N GLN A 21 -2.69 -8.14 5.86
CA GLN A 21 -3.49 -7.02 5.38
C GLN A 21 -3.26 -6.87 3.89
N TYR A 22 -4.31 -6.66 3.10
CA TYR A 22 -4.16 -6.52 1.65
C TYR A 22 -5.23 -5.62 1.04
N MET A 23 -4.93 -5.11 -0.16
CA MET A 23 -5.89 -4.38 -1.00
C MET A 23 -5.48 -4.49 -2.47
N LEU A 24 -6.41 -4.14 -3.36
CA LEU A 24 -6.16 -4.02 -4.80
C LEU A 24 -6.73 -2.70 -5.32
N LEU A 25 -5.87 -1.92 -5.95
CA LEU A 25 -6.24 -0.70 -6.67
C LEU A 25 -6.21 -0.95 -8.17
N ASN A 26 -7.12 -0.33 -8.91
CA ASN A 26 -6.98 -0.23 -10.36
C ASN A 26 -5.95 0.87 -10.75
N ASP A 27 -5.80 1.11 -12.04
CA ASP A 27 -4.91 2.15 -12.60
C ASP A 27 -5.40 3.59 -12.40
N THR A 28 -6.68 3.79 -12.06
CA THR A 28 -7.27 5.07 -11.63
C THR A 28 -7.21 5.29 -10.12
N LEU A 29 -6.62 4.35 -9.36
CA LEU A 29 -6.53 4.36 -7.89
C LEU A 29 -7.88 4.17 -7.17
N GLU A 30 -8.84 3.52 -7.81
CA GLU A 30 -10.06 3.03 -7.17
C GLU A 30 -9.87 1.62 -6.61
N TYR A 31 -10.60 1.32 -5.55
CA TYR A 31 -10.58 -0.02 -4.94
C TYR A 31 -11.28 -1.04 -5.84
N LEU A 32 -10.53 -2.06 -6.26
CA LEU A 32 -11.10 -3.32 -6.77
C LEU A 32 -11.31 -4.32 -5.63
N ILE A 33 -10.42 -4.26 -4.62
CA ILE A 33 -10.59 -4.91 -3.32
C ILE A 33 -10.28 -3.85 -2.26
N PRO A 34 -11.25 -3.43 -1.43
CA PRO A 34 -11.01 -2.49 -0.36
C PRO A 34 -10.07 -3.11 0.70
N PRO A 35 -9.44 -2.31 1.56
CA PRO A 35 -8.51 -2.81 2.58
C PRO A 35 -9.10 -3.93 3.45
N GLN A 36 -8.55 -5.14 3.33
CA GLN A 36 -8.93 -6.32 4.08
C GLN A 36 -7.85 -6.72 5.10
N GLU A 37 -8.25 -7.46 6.12
CA GLU A 37 -7.36 -8.13 7.06
C GLU A 37 -7.78 -9.60 7.21
N LEU A 38 -6.87 -10.52 6.89
CA LEU A 38 -7.07 -11.96 7.01
C LEU A 38 -6.26 -12.50 8.18
N ILE A 39 -6.93 -13.20 9.10
CA ILE A 39 -6.28 -13.95 10.18
C ILE A 39 -5.65 -15.22 9.61
N ILE A 40 -4.37 -15.44 9.91
CA ILE A 40 -3.61 -16.54 9.33
C ILE A 40 -3.70 -17.78 10.20
N THR A 41 -4.23 -18.85 9.61
CA THR A 41 -4.38 -20.17 10.21
C THR A 41 -3.53 -21.20 9.47
N ASP A 42 -3.41 -21.08 8.15
CA ASP A 42 -2.48 -21.82 7.30
C ASP A 42 -1.84 -20.85 6.32
N LEU A 43 -0.59 -20.48 6.59
CA LEU A 43 0.14 -19.49 5.81
C LEU A 43 0.16 -19.78 4.31
N LYS A 44 0.34 -21.04 3.90
CA LYS A 44 0.44 -21.38 2.48
C LYS A 44 -0.93 -21.23 1.83
N LYS A 45 -1.95 -21.84 2.42
CA LYS A 45 -3.33 -21.78 1.90
C LYS A 45 -3.83 -20.34 1.85
N ASP A 46 -3.67 -19.59 2.93
CA ASP A 46 -4.16 -18.22 3.07
C ASP A 46 -3.48 -17.27 2.07
N VAL A 47 -2.17 -17.41 1.85
CA VAL A 47 -1.45 -16.65 0.81
C VAL A 47 -1.97 -16.99 -0.59
N TRP A 48 -2.19 -18.27 -0.91
CA TRP A 48 -2.73 -18.66 -2.22
C TRP A 48 -4.15 -18.13 -2.44
N THR A 49 -5.00 -18.16 -1.42
CA THR A 49 -6.35 -17.58 -1.48
C THR A 49 -6.30 -16.10 -1.81
N ILE A 50 -5.44 -15.33 -1.13
CA ILE A 50 -5.27 -13.89 -1.41
C ILE A 50 -4.77 -13.68 -2.84
N LEU A 51 -3.75 -14.41 -3.28
CA LEU A 51 -3.17 -14.24 -4.62
C LEU A 51 -4.19 -14.54 -5.73
N HIS A 52 -4.96 -15.61 -5.57
CA HIS A 52 -6.03 -15.97 -6.51
C HIS A 52 -7.14 -14.92 -6.54
N GLU A 53 -7.54 -14.39 -5.38
CA GLU A 53 -8.51 -13.30 -5.33
C GLU A 53 -8.00 -12.04 -6.07
N LEU A 54 -6.73 -11.68 -5.88
CA LEU A 54 -6.10 -10.55 -6.58
C LEU A 54 -6.11 -10.74 -8.10
N GLU A 55 -5.77 -11.94 -8.58
CA GLU A 55 -5.80 -12.29 -10.01
C GLU A 55 -7.21 -12.17 -10.59
N GLN A 56 -8.19 -12.81 -9.93
CA GLN A 56 -9.59 -12.79 -10.36
C GLN A 56 -10.13 -11.35 -10.42
N LYS A 57 -9.88 -10.55 -9.39
CA LYS A 57 -10.34 -9.16 -9.32
C LYS A 57 -9.56 -8.22 -10.24
N SER A 58 -8.37 -8.60 -10.70
CA SER A 58 -7.63 -7.85 -11.71
C SER A 58 -8.28 -7.95 -13.10
N ASN A 59 -9.16 -8.93 -13.33
CA ASN A 59 -9.92 -9.13 -14.57
C ASN A 59 -9.04 -9.11 -15.84
N GLY A 60 -7.95 -9.86 -15.82
CA GLY A 60 -7.00 -9.95 -16.94
C GLY A 60 -6.09 -8.74 -17.15
N ASN A 61 -6.27 -7.64 -16.40
CA ASN A 61 -5.35 -6.51 -16.45
C ASN A 61 -4.00 -6.87 -15.83
N SER A 62 -2.94 -6.21 -16.31
CA SER A 62 -1.60 -6.33 -15.75
C SER A 62 -1.62 -6.06 -14.24
N LEU A 63 -1.03 -6.96 -13.45
CA LEU A 63 -1.04 -6.91 -12.00
C LEU A 63 0.37 -6.66 -11.46
N GLU A 64 0.52 -5.60 -10.66
CA GLU A 64 1.71 -5.31 -9.89
C GLU A 64 1.45 -5.63 -8.42
N ILE A 65 2.27 -6.50 -7.83
CA ILE A 65 2.13 -6.87 -6.42
C ILE A 65 3.30 -6.30 -5.61
N TYR A 66 2.97 -5.48 -4.63
CA TYR A 66 3.91 -4.91 -3.68
C TYR A 66 3.64 -5.46 -2.29
N PHE A 67 4.70 -5.79 -1.55
CA PHE A 67 4.52 -6.37 -0.23
C PHE A 67 5.54 -5.90 0.80
N LYS A 68 5.12 -5.94 2.06
CA LYS A 68 5.96 -5.74 3.24
C LYS A 68 5.93 -6.99 4.09
N SER A 69 7.06 -7.68 4.19
CA SER A 69 7.32 -8.63 5.27
C SER A 69 8.05 -7.92 6.43
N VAL A 70 7.92 -8.45 7.64
CA VAL A 70 8.69 -7.94 8.79
C VAL A 70 10.16 -8.35 8.61
N THR A 71 11.05 -7.36 8.52
CA THR A 71 12.51 -7.53 8.33
C THR A 71 13.30 -7.19 9.59
N LEU A 72 14.20 -8.10 10.00
CA LEU A 72 15.40 -8.05 10.87
C LEU A 72 15.44 -7.27 12.20
N ALA A 73 14.66 -6.21 12.41
CA ALA A 73 14.83 -5.31 13.56
C ALA A 73 14.45 -5.92 14.94
N TYR A 74 13.81 -7.09 14.97
CA TYR A 74 13.32 -7.75 16.19
C TYR A 74 14.03 -9.08 16.55
N GLY A 75 15.24 -9.31 16.04
CA GLY A 75 16.09 -10.44 16.44
C GLY A 75 15.66 -11.78 15.82
N ARG A 76 16.40 -12.20 14.78
CA ARG A 76 16.16 -13.40 13.94
C ARG A 76 14.75 -13.46 13.32
N HIS A 77 14.65 -13.89 12.06
CA HIS A 77 13.33 -14.02 11.45
C HIS A 77 12.50 -15.05 12.22
N ARG A 78 11.31 -14.65 12.71
CA ARG A 78 10.27 -15.65 12.98
C ARG A 78 10.05 -16.42 11.66
N ARG A 79 10.03 -17.75 11.76
CA ARG A 79 10.00 -18.67 10.60
C ARG A 79 8.82 -18.36 9.67
N ASP A 80 7.68 -17.95 10.22
CA ASP A 80 6.47 -17.57 9.49
C ASP A 80 6.65 -16.35 8.57
N SER A 81 7.37 -15.33 9.02
CA SER A 81 7.59 -14.09 8.27
C SER A 81 8.55 -14.32 7.10
N ALA A 82 9.56 -15.18 7.31
CA ALA A 82 10.44 -15.64 6.24
C ALA A 82 9.67 -16.49 5.23
N GLN A 83 8.85 -17.43 5.69
CA GLN A 83 7.99 -18.25 4.83
C GLN A 83 7.05 -17.38 3.98
N PHE A 84 6.39 -16.37 4.57
CA PHE A 84 5.55 -15.43 3.84
C PHE A 84 6.34 -14.74 2.71
N HIS A 85 7.53 -14.22 3.04
CA HIS A 85 8.41 -13.58 2.07
C HIS A 85 8.78 -14.52 0.91
N TYR A 86 9.13 -15.77 1.22
CA TYR A 86 9.49 -16.77 0.21
C TYR A 86 8.30 -17.15 -0.66
N LEU A 87 7.11 -17.34 -0.09
CA LEU A 87 5.90 -17.70 -0.83
C LEU A 87 5.54 -16.61 -1.85
N ILE A 88 5.45 -15.35 -1.42
CA ILE A 88 5.15 -14.23 -2.31
C ILE A 88 6.25 -14.09 -3.37
N SER A 89 7.52 -14.11 -2.97
CA SER A 89 8.64 -13.96 -3.92
C SER A 89 8.69 -15.08 -4.96
N SER A 90 8.40 -16.32 -4.55
CA SER A 90 8.35 -17.48 -5.46
C SER A 90 7.22 -17.33 -6.47
N TYR A 91 6.04 -16.89 -6.02
CA TYR A 91 4.90 -16.62 -6.89
C TYR A 91 5.22 -15.51 -7.91
N LEU A 92 5.81 -14.40 -7.47
CA LEU A 92 6.16 -13.29 -8.38
C LEU A 92 7.21 -13.70 -9.40
N ARG A 93 8.18 -14.54 -9.02
CA ARG A 93 9.17 -15.13 -9.94
C ARG A 93 8.49 -15.99 -10.99
N LYS A 94 7.65 -16.93 -10.55
CA LYS A 94 6.99 -17.90 -11.44
C LYS A 94 6.11 -17.22 -12.48
N ASN A 95 5.46 -16.12 -12.12
CA ASN A 95 4.53 -15.39 -12.99
C ASN A 95 5.17 -14.18 -13.72
N ASN A 96 6.50 -14.02 -13.68
CA ASN A 96 7.20 -12.88 -14.28
C ASN A 96 6.69 -11.49 -13.80
N LEU A 97 6.18 -11.42 -12.57
CA LEU A 97 5.63 -10.20 -11.96
C LEU A 97 6.68 -9.43 -11.13
N ILE A 98 7.95 -9.85 -11.15
CA ILE A 98 9.02 -9.14 -10.45
C ILE A 98 9.34 -7.83 -11.17
N LYS A 99 8.93 -6.71 -10.59
CA LYS A 99 9.52 -5.41 -10.93
C LYS A 99 10.78 -5.14 -10.10
N SER A 100 11.71 -4.38 -10.68
CA SER A 100 12.79 -3.75 -9.93
C SER A 100 12.17 -2.95 -8.77
N ASN A 101 12.68 -3.17 -7.55
CA ASN A 101 12.10 -2.65 -6.30
C ASN A 101 10.76 -3.24 -5.85
N SER A 102 10.42 -4.51 -6.17
CA SER A 102 9.44 -5.27 -5.37
C SER A 102 9.87 -5.43 -3.89
N ARG A 103 11.17 -5.18 -3.61
CA ARG A 103 11.76 -5.09 -2.28
C ARG A 103 11.10 -3.99 -1.46
N THR A 104 10.17 -4.41 -0.61
CA THR A 104 9.95 -3.88 0.73
C THR A 104 9.66 -2.38 0.78
N ALA A 105 8.39 -1.99 0.74
CA ALA A 105 8.02 -0.60 1.02
C ALA A 105 8.61 -0.16 2.38
N TYR A 106 9.37 0.92 2.42
CA TYR A 106 9.76 1.52 3.70
C TYR A 106 8.53 2.17 4.32
N LEU A 107 8.25 1.88 5.59
CA LEU A 107 7.16 2.55 6.28
C LEU A 107 7.61 3.97 6.58
N LEU A 108 6.75 4.95 6.27
CA LEU A 108 6.90 6.34 6.66
C LEU A 108 7.04 6.47 8.18
N LYS A 109 7.79 7.47 8.64
CA LYS A 109 7.85 7.80 10.07
C LYS A 109 6.59 8.56 10.46
N LYS A 110 6.44 8.86 11.75
CA LYS A 110 5.21 9.43 12.33
C LYS A 110 4.71 10.67 11.59
N GLU A 111 5.63 11.60 11.27
CA GLU A 111 5.31 12.85 10.59
C GLU A 111 4.87 12.63 9.15
N GLU A 112 5.65 11.90 8.34
CA GLU A 112 5.25 11.68 6.94
C GLU A 112 4.00 10.81 6.84
N LEU A 113 3.78 9.90 7.80
CA LEU A 113 2.54 9.12 7.89
C LEU A 113 1.34 10.00 8.24
N ARG A 114 1.49 10.99 9.13
CA ARG A 114 0.43 11.96 9.46
C ARG A 114 0.08 12.77 8.22
N LEU A 115 1.09 13.35 7.56
CA LEU A 115 0.93 14.08 6.30
C LEU A 115 0.20 13.24 5.24
N PHE A 116 0.63 11.98 5.06
CA PHE A 116 0.02 11.09 4.09
C PHE A 116 -1.45 10.78 4.41
N LYS A 117 -1.77 10.52 5.67
CA LYS A 117 -3.15 10.30 6.13
C LYS A 117 -4.01 11.54 5.90
N SER A 118 -3.51 12.72 6.22
CA SER A 118 -4.21 13.98 5.95
C SER A 118 -4.49 14.14 4.46
N ALA A 119 -3.50 13.87 3.60
CA ALA A 119 -3.66 13.93 2.16
C ALA A 119 -4.73 12.95 1.66
N LEU A 120 -4.72 11.70 2.12
CA LEU A 120 -5.74 10.71 1.76
C LEU A 120 -7.14 11.16 2.19
N ASN A 121 -7.28 11.68 3.41
CA ASN A 121 -8.56 12.17 3.93
C ASN A 121 -9.10 13.36 3.11
N TRP A 122 -8.24 14.32 2.76
CA TRP A 122 -8.64 15.48 1.94
C TRP A 122 -9.02 15.08 0.50
N LEU A 123 -8.42 14.00 -0.01
CA LEU A 123 -8.68 13.46 -1.34
C LEU A 123 -9.84 12.44 -1.35
N ASP A 124 -10.66 12.42 -0.30
CA ASP A 124 -11.80 11.54 -0.09
C ASP A 124 -11.48 10.04 -0.30
N VAL A 125 -10.24 9.66 0.00
CA VAL A 125 -9.88 8.24 0.08
C VAL A 125 -10.41 7.74 1.41
N ASP A 126 -11.34 6.78 1.37
CA ASP A 126 -11.90 6.18 2.57
C ASP A 126 -10.81 5.50 3.43
N CYS A 127 -10.31 6.28 4.38
CA CYS A 127 -9.47 5.85 5.49
C CYS A 127 -10.29 5.72 6.78
N LYS A 128 -11.62 5.93 6.70
CA LYS A 128 -12.55 6.00 7.84
C LYS A 128 -13.14 4.65 8.22
N THR A 129 -12.73 3.54 7.60
CA THR A 129 -12.93 2.20 8.14
C THR A 129 -12.36 2.17 9.58
N ARG A 130 -13.28 2.21 10.56
CA ARG A 130 -13.04 2.56 11.97
C ARG A 130 -11.75 1.94 12.53
N GLY A 131 -10.78 2.78 12.93
CA GLY A 131 -9.55 2.34 13.60
C GLY A 131 -8.45 1.75 12.70
N CYS A 132 -8.64 1.69 11.39
CA CYS A 132 -7.76 0.98 10.47
C CYS A 132 -6.58 1.84 9.98
N ALA A 133 -5.68 2.25 10.89
CA ALA A 133 -4.44 2.96 10.54
C ALA A 133 -3.59 2.21 9.46
N TYR A 134 -3.86 0.93 9.24
CA TYR A 134 -3.24 0.11 8.22
C TYR A 134 -3.66 0.44 6.78
N VAL A 135 -4.79 1.10 6.55
CA VAL A 135 -5.21 1.53 5.21
C VAL A 135 -4.14 2.42 4.59
N ALA A 136 -3.66 3.41 5.34
CA ALA A 136 -2.57 4.27 4.91
C ALA A 136 -1.29 3.47 4.59
N TYR A 137 -0.97 2.43 5.36
CA TYR A 137 0.17 1.56 5.07
C TYR A 137 -0.01 0.76 3.78
N LEU A 138 -1.22 0.26 3.49
CA LEU A 138 -1.49 -0.43 2.23
C LEU A 138 -1.36 0.53 1.04
N TRP A 139 -1.91 1.74 1.13
CA TRP A 139 -1.71 2.80 0.12
C TRP A 139 -0.24 3.14 -0.10
N MET A 140 0.52 3.27 0.98
CA MET A 140 1.97 3.49 0.89
C MET A 140 2.67 2.34 0.18
N ILE A 141 2.30 1.09 0.46
CA ILE A 141 2.89 -0.10 -0.17
C ILE A 141 2.53 -0.12 -1.66
N ALA A 142 1.25 0.06 -2.01
CA ALA A 142 0.77 0.03 -3.39
C ALA A 142 1.44 1.09 -4.27
N LEU A 143 1.66 2.28 -3.71
CA LEU A 143 2.23 3.43 -4.45
C LEU A 143 3.74 3.59 -4.24
N LYS A 144 4.37 2.71 -3.46
CA LYS A 144 5.79 2.82 -3.05
C LYS A 144 6.12 4.21 -2.48
N ALA A 145 5.26 4.70 -1.59
CA ALA A 145 5.42 5.99 -0.93
C ALA A 145 6.55 5.91 0.10
N THR A 146 7.73 6.41 -0.28
CA THR A 146 8.88 6.59 0.62
C THR A 146 8.97 8.05 1.07
N ARG A 147 9.80 8.33 2.07
CA ARG A 147 10.06 9.70 2.56
C ARG A 147 10.38 10.68 1.42
N SER A 148 11.26 10.29 0.50
CA SER A 148 11.66 11.12 -0.65
C SER A 148 10.59 11.21 -1.76
N ARG A 149 9.62 10.30 -1.79
CA ARG A 149 8.60 10.22 -2.85
C ARG A 149 7.22 10.65 -2.38
N ILE A 150 7.05 10.99 -1.10
CA ILE A 150 5.73 11.25 -0.51
C ILE A 150 4.95 12.34 -1.26
N LYS A 151 5.61 13.48 -1.54
CA LYS A 151 5.04 14.60 -2.30
C LYS A 151 4.61 14.17 -3.69
N LEU A 152 5.44 13.37 -4.36
CA LEU A 152 5.14 12.86 -5.70
C LEU A 152 3.95 11.90 -5.69
N VAL A 153 3.85 11.04 -4.68
CA VAL A 153 2.72 10.10 -4.55
C VAL A 153 1.43 10.86 -4.23
N ILE A 154 1.46 11.82 -3.31
CA ILE A 154 0.29 12.67 -3.01
C ILE A 154 -0.15 13.41 -4.28
N LYS A 155 0.79 13.96 -5.04
CA LYS A 155 0.52 14.57 -6.34
C LYS A 155 -0.14 13.62 -7.33
N GLN A 156 0.34 12.37 -7.40
CA GLN A 156 -0.24 11.36 -8.27
C GLN A 156 -1.69 11.06 -7.89
N ILE A 157 -1.99 10.93 -6.60
CA ILE A 157 -3.36 10.70 -6.12
C ILE A 157 -4.24 11.92 -6.45
N TRP A 158 -3.76 13.13 -6.15
CA TRP A 158 -4.46 14.39 -6.44
C TRP A 158 -4.80 14.53 -7.93
N MET A 159 -3.81 14.29 -8.81
CA MET A 159 -4.03 14.32 -10.25
C MET A 159 -5.05 13.28 -10.69
N LYS A 160 -5.00 12.05 -10.14
CA LYS A 160 -5.94 10.99 -10.48
C LYS A 160 -7.37 11.31 -10.04
N ARG A 161 -7.54 11.83 -8.82
CA ARG A 161 -8.85 12.24 -8.28
C ARG A 161 -9.49 13.37 -9.08
N LEU A 162 -8.68 14.28 -9.64
CA LEU A 162 -9.15 15.37 -10.49
C LEU A 162 -9.13 15.04 -11.99
N SER A 163 -8.87 13.79 -12.38
CA SER A 163 -8.76 13.35 -13.78
C SER A 163 -7.74 14.15 -14.62
N ILE A 164 -6.67 14.64 -13.98
CA ILE A 164 -5.60 15.42 -14.62
C ILE A 164 -4.52 14.49 -15.16
N ILE A 165 -4.29 14.51 -16.47
CA ILE A 165 -3.23 13.74 -17.12
C ILE A 165 -1.89 14.50 -17.11
N ARG A 166 -1.92 15.79 -17.44
CA ARG A 166 -0.74 16.69 -17.45
C ARG A 166 -1.12 18.02 -16.82
N MET A 167 -0.29 18.50 -15.90
CA MET A 167 -0.55 19.76 -15.21
C MET A 167 -0.16 20.98 -16.04
N ASN A 168 -1.07 21.94 -16.14
CA ASN A 168 -0.79 23.31 -16.55
C ASN A 168 -0.23 24.14 -15.37
N GLN A 169 0.11 25.41 -15.62
CA GLN A 169 0.68 26.30 -14.59
C GLN A 169 -0.28 26.53 -13.42
N LYS A 170 -1.58 26.76 -13.71
CA LYS A 170 -2.62 26.95 -12.69
C LYS A 170 -2.71 25.76 -11.74
N GLN A 171 -2.81 24.55 -12.28
CA GLN A 171 -2.87 23.31 -11.51
C GLN A 171 -1.61 23.07 -10.68
N ARG A 172 -0.43 23.50 -11.15
CA ARG A 172 0.81 23.43 -10.34
C ARG A 172 0.74 24.35 -9.13
N MET A 173 0.17 25.55 -9.27
CA MET A 173 -0.05 26.47 -8.17
C MET A 173 -1.07 25.91 -7.18
N GLU A 174 -2.21 25.42 -7.67
CA GLU A 174 -3.25 24.77 -6.85
C GLU A 174 -2.71 23.58 -6.06
N PHE A 175 -1.89 22.73 -6.70
CA PHE A 175 -1.25 21.62 -5.99
C PHE A 175 -0.25 22.11 -4.93
N SER A 176 0.50 23.18 -5.21
CA SER A 176 1.44 23.75 -4.25
C SER A 176 0.71 24.31 -3.03
N GLU A 177 -0.40 24.99 -3.23
CA GLU A 177 -1.28 25.50 -2.18
C GLU A 177 -1.86 24.37 -1.35
N PHE A 178 -2.49 23.39 -2.01
CA PHE A 178 -2.99 22.16 -1.38
C PHE A 178 -1.93 21.48 -0.51
N TYR A 179 -0.74 21.28 -1.06
CA TYR A 179 0.35 20.62 -0.33
C TYR A 179 0.84 21.46 0.86
N SER A 180 0.83 22.79 0.75
CA SER A 180 1.24 23.69 1.85
C SER A 180 0.22 23.67 2.99
N LEU A 181 -1.08 23.58 2.69
CA LEU A 181 -2.15 23.43 3.69
C LEU A 181 -2.06 22.09 4.44
N LEU A 182 -1.69 21.02 3.73
CA LEU A 182 -1.43 19.72 4.36
C LEU A 182 -0.22 19.75 5.30
N ASP A 183 0.78 20.57 5.01
CA ASP A 183 1.99 20.67 5.84
C ASP A 183 1.77 21.58 7.07
N SER A 184 1.08 22.70 6.90
CA SER A 184 0.77 23.64 7.99
C SER A 184 -0.20 23.05 9.02
N SER A 185 -1.14 22.20 8.60
CA SER A 185 -2.02 21.45 9.51
C SER A 185 -1.29 20.37 10.34
N ASN A 186 0.02 20.16 10.13
CA ASN A 186 0.84 19.28 10.97
C ASN A 186 1.44 19.98 12.21
N PHE A 187 1.37 21.32 12.29
CA PHE A 187 1.93 22.12 13.39
C PHE A 187 0.91 22.55 14.45
N ASN A 188 -0.38 22.22 14.25
CA ASN A 188 -1.44 22.32 15.25
C ASN A 188 -1.87 20.92 15.73
#